data_AF-A0A935ATR3-F1
#
_entry.id   AF-A0A935ATR3-F1
#
_cell.length_a   1.000
_cell.length_b   1.000
_cell.length_c   1.000
_cell.angle_alpha   90.00
_cell.angle_beta   90.00
_cell.angle_gamma   90.00
#
_symmetry.space_group_name_H-M   'P 1'
#
loop_
_entity.id
_entity.type
_entity.pdbx_description
1 polymer ?
#
loop_
_entity_poly.entity_id
_entity_poly.type
_entity_poly.pdbx_seq_one_letter_code
_entity_poly.pdbx_strand_id
1 'polypeptide(L)'
;MPDSSDAPRPDEDDALLVQCGDELVRSIDAALDRWVAGVCGEAIAQVASAPLTADAMQRLVVAYRAVAVPDLTDLLRSDVDAQRDTPLSVLRRATAVFRDEFARAGVPDAEPGTAASDDRWGLGPVTWADLGPDVVDAGLRWGAAKAFVHRRRHR
;
A
#
# COMPACT_ATOMS: atom_id res chain seq x y z
N MET A 1 -22.24 42.17 1.94
CA MET A 1 -21.24 41.69 0.96
C MET A 1 -20.70 40.37 1.52
N PRO A 2 -21.22 39.21 1.11
CA PRO A 2 -20.56 37.96 1.45
C PRO A 2 -19.30 37.83 0.59
N ASP A 3 -18.20 37.57 1.26
CA ASP A 3 -16.88 37.35 0.70
C ASP A 3 -16.95 36.24 -0.37
N SER A 4 -16.59 36.61 -1.59
CA SER A 4 -16.56 35.71 -2.74
C SER A 4 -15.11 35.31 -2.96
N SER A 5 -14.59 34.32 -2.22
CA SER A 5 -13.37 33.59 -2.61
C SER A 5 -13.08 32.40 -1.67
N ASP A 6 -13.92 31.36 -1.68
CA ASP A 6 -13.60 30.07 -1.01
C ASP A 6 -13.89 28.87 -1.92
N ALA A 7 -13.76 29.05 -3.24
CA ALA A 7 -13.80 27.95 -4.18
C ALA A 7 -12.37 27.69 -4.65
N PRO A 8 -11.64 26.71 -4.07
CA PRO A 8 -10.46 26.21 -4.74
C PRO A 8 -10.88 25.70 -6.12
N ARG A 9 -10.10 26.11 -7.12
CA ARG A 9 -10.31 25.79 -8.53
C ARG A 9 -10.05 24.29 -8.76
N PRO A 10 -10.66 23.64 -9.77
CA PRO A 10 -10.44 22.22 -10.05
C PRO A 10 -8.96 21.81 -10.03
N ASP A 11 -8.08 22.69 -10.54
CA ASP A 11 -6.63 22.50 -10.55
C ASP A 11 -5.98 22.50 -9.14
N GLU A 12 -6.52 23.28 -8.20
CA GLU A 12 -6.04 23.36 -6.81
C GLU A 12 -6.46 22.12 -6.01
N ASP A 13 -7.69 21.62 -6.24
CA ASP A 13 -8.20 20.40 -5.61
C ASP A 13 -7.44 19.16 -6.09
N ASP A 14 -7.17 19.09 -7.41
CA ASP A 14 -6.36 18.03 -8.00
C ASP A 14 -4.91 18.09 -7.50
N ALA A 15 -4.34 19.29 -7.36
CA ALA A 15 -3.01 19.47 -6.79
C ALA A 15 -2.94 18.99 -5.33
N LEU A 16 -3.97 19.27 -4.52
CA LEU A 16 -4.05 18.77 -3.15
C LEU A 16 -4.13 17.23 -3.11
N LEU A 17 -4.92 16.63 -3.99
CA LEU A 17 -5.02 15.17 -4.10
C LEU A 17 -3.65 14.55 -4.45
N VAL A 18 -2.93 15.13 -5.41
CA VAL A 18 -1.58 14.69 -5.78
C VAL A 18 -0.63 14.82 -4.59
N GLN A 19 -0.67 15.94 -3.87
CA GLN A 19 0.15 16.16 -2.67
C GLN A 19 -0.12 15.10 -1.59
N CYS A 20 -1.39 14.81 -1.29
CA CYS A 20 -1.75 13.76 -0.35
C CYS A 20 -1.34 12.37 -0.84
N GLY A 21 -1.40 12.11 -2.16
CA GLY A 21 -0.91 10.89 -2.77
C GLY A 21 0.60 10.70 -2.59
N ASP A 22 1.40 11.74 -2.89
CA ASP A 22 2.86 11.70 -2.69
C ASP A 22 3.23 11.54 -1.20
N GLU A 23 2.49 12.14 -0.27
CA GLU A 23 2.67 11.93 1.17
C GLU A 23 2.37 10.48 1.57
N LEU A 24 1.28 9.90 1.05
CA LEU A 24 0.93 8.50 1.29
C LEU A 24 2.01 7.53 0.78
N VAL A 25 2.51 7.73 -0.45
CA VAL A 25 3.63 6.91 -0.98
C VAL A 25 4.84 7.00 -0.06
N ARG A 26 5.22 8.21 0.37
CA ARG A 26 6.38 8.41 1.25
C ARG A 26 6.21 7.72 2.60
N SER A 27 5.04 7.83 3.23
CA SER A 27 4.76 7.18 4.50
C SER A 27 4.78 5.66 4.38
N ILE A 28 4.21 5.10 3.31
CA ILE A 28 4.25 3.65 3.04
C ILE A 28 5.71 3.21 2.84
N ASP A 29 6.45 3.91 1.98
CA ASP A 29 7.84 3.60 1.63
C ASP A 29 8.77 3.61 2.86
N ALA A 30 8.54 4.54 3.79
CA ALA A 30 9.25 4.58 5.07
C ALA A 30 8.92 3.40 6.00
N ALA A 31 7.71 2.84 5.89
CA ALA A 31 7.26 1.72 6.72
C ALA A 31 7.64 0.33 6.19
N LEU A 32 7.99 0.21 4.89
CA LEU A 32 8.15 -1.09 4.23
C LEU A 32 9.18 -2.00 4.90
N ASP A 33 10.34 -1.47 5.29
CA ASP A 33 11.42 -2.28 5.86
C ASP A 33 10.96 -3.00 7.12
N ARG A 34 10.31 -2.26 8.03
CA ARG A 34 9.76 -2.80 9.28
C ARG A 34 8.63 -3.78 9.01
N TRP A 35 7.71 -3.40 8.13
CA TRP A 35 6.52 -4.20 7.86
C TRP A 35 6.87 -5.54 7.19
N VAL A 36 7.70 -5.52 6.15
CA VAL A 36 8.16 -6.75 5.46
C VAL A 36 8.90 -7.66 6.43
N ALA A 37 9.80 -7.10 7.25
CA ALA A 37 10.52 -7.89 8.25
C ALA A 37 9.58 -8.55 9.27
N GLY A 38 8.55 -7.83 9.72
CA GLY A 38 7.53 -8.35 10.62
C GLY A 38 6.74 -9.50 9.98
N VAL A 39 6.11 -9.25 8.83
CA VAL A 39 5.22 -10.23 8.20
C VAL A 39 5.97 -11.48 7.73
N CYS A 40 7.15 -11.32 7.13
CA CYS A 40 7.96 -12.45 6.69
C CYS A 40 8.55 -13.21 7.88
N GLY A 41 8.97 -12.49 8.94
CA GLY A 41 9.45 -13.11 10.17
C GLY A 41 8.38 -13.97 10.84
N GLU A 42 7.16 -13.44 10.98
CA GLU A 42 6.03 -14.15 11.58
C GLU A 42 5.61 -15.37 10.75
N ALA A 43 5.43 -15.22 9.44
CA ALA A 43 5.02 -16.33 8.57
C ALA A 43 6.04 -17.48 8.58
N ILE A 44 7.33 -17.16 8.57
CA ILE A 44 8.40 -18.17 8.52
C ILE A 44 8.61 -18.83 9.89
N ALA A 45 8.46 -18.10 10.98
CA ALA A 45 8.52 -18.67 12.33
C ALA A 45 7.43 -19.72 12.59
N GLN A 46 6.31 -19.69 11.85
CA GLN A 46 5.24 -20.68 11.99
C GLN A 46 5.55 -22.03 11.33
N VAL A 47 6.44 -22.07 10.34
CA VAL A 47 6.63 -23.25 9.47
C VAL A 47 8.07 -23.75 9.39
N ALA A 48 9.05 -22.86 9.53
CA ALA A 48 10.46 -23.18 9.34
C ALA A 48 11.16 -23.37 10.68
N SER A 49 12.11 -24.30 10.73
CA SER A 49 12.96 -24.53 11.91
C SER A 49 14.00 -23.44 12.14
N ALA A 50 14.18 -22.53 11.18
CA ALA A 50 15.13 -21.43 11.25
C ALA A 50 14.57 -20.18 10.55
N PRO A 51 14.90 -18.97 11.04
CA PRO A 51 14.49 -17.72 10.39
C PRO A 51 15.23 -17.52 9.06
N LEU A 52 14.73 -16.60 8.22
CA LEU A 52 15.49 -16.10 7.08
C LEU A 52 16.78 -15.43 7.54
N THR A 53 17.81 -15.54 6.70
CA THR A 53 19.03 -14.74 6.89
C THR A 53 18.73 -13.25 6.69
N ALA A 54 19.52 -12.39 7.31
CA ALA A 54 19.40 -10.94 7.13
C ALA A 54 19.50 -10.54 5.64
N ASP A 55 20.39 -11.19 4.88
CA ASP A 55 20.54 -10.95 3.45
C ASP A 55 19.29 -11.35 2.65
N ALA A 56 18.66 -12.48 3.00
CA ALA A 56 17.41 -12.89 2.37
C ALA A 56 16.27 -11.91 2.67
N MET A 57 16.15 -11.48 3.93
CA MET A 57 15.16 -10.48 4.32
C MET A 57 15.38 -9.16 3.56
N GLN A 58 16.62 -8.68 3.47
CA GLN A 58 16.93 -7.45 2.74
C GLN A 58 16.58 -7.55 1.25
N ARG A 59 16.83 -8.71 0.61
CA ARG A 59 16.41 -8.94 -0.78
C ARG A 59 14.90 -8.88 -0.95
N LEU A 60 14.13 -9.43 0.00
CA LEU A 60 12.67 -9.35 -0.03
C LEU A 60 12.17 -7.92 0.10
N VAL A 61 12.73 -7.14 1.03
CA VAL A 61 12.40 -5.71 1.19
C VAL A 61 12.67 -4.94 -0.10
N VAL A 62 13.84 -5.12 -0.70
CA VAL A 62 14.23 -4.45 -1.95
C VAL A 62 13.31 -4.86 -3.11
N ALA A 63 13.03 -6.16 -3.25
CA ALA A 63 12.15 -6.67 -4.31
C ALA A 63 10.71 -6.15 -4.15
N TYR A 64 10.17 -6.16 -2.92
CA TYR A 64 8.84 -5.65 -2.63
C TYR A 64 8.74 -4.15 -2.91
N ARG A 65 9.69 -3.36 -2.41
CA ARG A 65 9.76 -1.91 -2.66
C ARG A 65 9.83 -1.59 -4.15
N ALA A 66 10.62 -2.34 -4.91
CA ALA A 66 10.81 -2.14 -6.36
C ALA A 66 9.53 -2.38 -7.17
N VAL A 67 8.56 -3.14 -6.66
CA VAL A 67 7.26 -3.36 -7.29
C VAL A 67 6.19 -2.43 -6.71
N ALA A 68 6.08 -2.39 -5.38
CA ALA A 68 5.00 -1.67 -4.69
C ALA A 68 5.07 -0.15 -4.91
N VAL A 69 6.25 0.47 -4.83
CA VAL A 69 6.37 1.92 -4.85
C VAL A 69 6.05 2.53 -6.22
N PRO A 70 6.58 1.99 -7.34
CA PRO A 70 6.18 2.46 -8.67
C PRO A 70 4.67 2.30 -8.91
N ASP A 71 4.10 1.13 -8.63
CA ASP A 71 2.67 0.87 -8.86
C ASP A 71 1.77 1.77 -8.01
N LEU A 72 2.15 2.04 -6.76
CA LEU A 72 1.46 3.00 -5.89
C LEU A 72 1.55 4.42 -6.45
N THR A 73 2.72 4.82 -6.91
CA THR A 73 2.95 6.16 -7.48
C THR A 73 2.09 6.35 -8.73
N ASP A 74 2.08 5.37 -9.62
CA ASP A 74 1.29 5.39 -10.85
C ASP A 74 -0.21 5.42 -10.55
N LEU A 75 -0.69 4.59 -9.61
CA LEU A 75 -2.08 4.61 -9.17
C LEU A 75 -2.47 5.99 -8.61
N LEU A 76 -1.68 6.52 -7.67
CA LEU A 76 -2.02 7.74 -6.94
C LEU A 76 -1.90 9.01 -7.77
N ARG A 77 -1.10 8.98 -8.85
CA ARG A 77 -1.00 10.06 -9.83
C ARG A 77 -1.97 9.92 -11.00
N SER A 78 -2.59 8.75 -11.17
CA SER A 78 -3.62 8.57 -12.18
C SER A 78 -4.89 9.36 -11.82
N ASP A 79 -5.65 9.74 -12.85
CA ASP A 79 -6.91 10.44 -12.68
C ASP A 79 -7.85 9.68 -11.73
N VAL A 80 -8.48 10.41 -10.80
CA VAL A 80 -9.32 9.85 -9.75
C VAL A 80 -10.44 8.94 -10.27
N ASP A 81 -11.00 9.25 -11.44
CA ASP A 81 -12.08 8.50 -12.07
C ASP A 81 -11.57 7.29 -12.87
N ALA A 82 -10.26 7.27 -13.16
CA ALA A 82 -9.57 6.14 -13.77
C ALA A 82 -8.99 5.14 -12.75
N GLN A 83 -8.91 5.50 -11.47
CA GLN A 83 -8.39 4.64 -10.40
C GLN A 83 -9.35 3.47 -10.09
N ARG A 84 -9.06 2.29 -10.64
CA ARG A 84 -9.85 1.06 -10.41
C ARG A 84 -9.39 0.23 -9.22
N ASP A 85 -8.12 0.41 -8.83
CA ASP A 85 -7.50 -0.28 -7.71
C ASP A 85 -7.44 0.62 -6.47
N THR A 86 -7.15 0.01 -5.32
CA THR A 86 -6.83 0.70 -4.07
C THR A 86 -5.33 0.58 -3.76
N PRO A 87 -4.75 1.47 -2.95
CA PRO A 87 -3.33 1.33 -2.62
C PRO A 87 -3.06 0.06 -1.77
N LEU A 88 -4.03 -0.40 -0.97
CA LEU A 88 -3.93 -1.70 -0.27
C LEU A 88 -3.93 -2.89 -1.24
N SER A 89 -4.72 -2.87 -2.30
CA SER A 89 -4.70 -3.94 -3.31
C SER A 89 -3.39 -3.98 -4.10
N VAL A 90 -2.75 -2.83 -4.33
CA VAL A 90 -1.42 -2.76 -4.94
C VAL A 90 -0.38 -3.42 -4.03
N LEU A 91 -0.39 -3.08 -2.74
CA LEU A 91 0.52 -3.67 -1.74
C LEU A 91 0.32 -5.19 -1.62
N ARG A 92 -0.93 -5.65 -1.57
CA ARG A 92 -1.26 -7.08 -1.56
C ARG A 92 -0.72 -7.82 -2.77
N ARG A 93 -0.90 -7.28 -3.97
CA ARG A 93 -0.39 -7.88 -5.20
C ARG A 93 1.14 -7.97 -5.22
N ALA A 94 1.82 -6.99 -4.63
CA ALA A 94 3.27 -6.94 -4.56
C ALA A 94 3.87 -8.07 -3.69
N THR A 95 3.10 -8.72 -2.80
CA THR A 95 3.57 -9.88 -2.03
C THR A 95 3.96 -11.07 -2.92
N ALA A 96 3.57 -11.06 -4.19
CA ALA A 96 4.01 -12.02 -5.20
C ALA A 96 5.53 -12.17 -5.33
N VAL A 97 6.31 -11.15 -4.94
CA VAL A 97 7.77 -11.22 -4.88
C VAL A 97 8.29 -12.17 -3.80
N PHE A 98 7.49 -12.50 -2.79
CA PHE A 98 7.88 -13.39 -1.68
C PHE A 98 7.83 -14.87 -2.07
N ARG A 99 7.15 -15.20 -3.18
CA ARG A 99 6.88 -16.57 -3.66
C ARG A 99 8.06 -17.52 -3.51
N ASP A 100 9.22 -17.15 -4.06
CA ASP A 100 10.32 -18.10 -4.21
C ASP A 100 10.98 -18.39 -2.85
N GLU A 101 11.16 -17.37 -2.01
CA GLU A 101 11.72 -17.56 -0.66
C GLU A 101 10.72 -18.29 0.25
N PHE A 102 9.42 -18.00 0.12
CA PHE A 102 8.37 -18.64 0.91
C PHE A 102 8.19 -20.12 0.53
N ALA A 103 8.23 -20.43 -0.76
CA ALA A 103 8.21 -21.82 -1.24
C ALA A 103 9.41 -22.62 -0.74
N ARG A 104 10.61 -22.00 -0.67
CA ARG A 104 11.82 -22.63 -0.12
C ARG A 104 11.73 -22.82 1.39
N ALA A 105 11.09 -21.89 2.10
CA ALA A 105 10.87 -21.98 3.54
C ALA A 105 9.70 -22.91 3.93
N GLY A 106 8.94 -23.41 2.95
CA GLY A 106 7.79 -24.29 3.19
C GLY A 106 6.55 -23.56 3.71
N VAL A 107 6.43 -22.25 3.47
CA VAL A 107 5.24 -21.48 3.83
C VAL A 107 4.09 -21.87 2.88
N PRO A 108 2.95 -22.38 3.40
CA PRO A 108 1.82 -22.75 2.56
C PRO A 108 1.15 -21.50 1.96
N ASP A 109 0.40 -21.71 0.88
CA ASP A 109 -0.54 -20.70 0.38
C ASP A 109 -1.64 -20.45 1.42
N ALA A 110 -2.30 -19.30 1.35
CA ALA A 110 -3.46 -19.04 2.19
C ALA A 110 -4.62 -19.98 1.83
N GLU A 111 -5.40 -20.35 2.84
CA GLU A 111 -6.55 -21.22 2.66
C GLU A 111 -7.57 -20.57 1.70
N PRO A 112 -8.17 -21.33 0.76
CA PRO A 112 -9.15 -20.79 -0.18
C PRO A 112 -10.26 -20.02 0.55
N GLY A 113 -10.48 -18.77 0.13
CA GLY A 113 -11.50 -17.89 0.70
C GLY A 113 -11.10 -17.12 1.97
N THR A 114 -9.88 -17.30 2.48
CA THR A 114 -9.37 -16.57 3.66
C THR A 114 -8.57 -15.32 3.31
N ALA A 115 -7.90 -15.32 2.16
CA ALA A 115 -7.13 -14.19 1.67
C ALA A 115 -7.87 -13.38 0.60
N ALA A 116 -7.44 -12.13 0.40
CA ALA A 116 -7.94 -11.30 -0.68
C ALA A 116 -7.57 -11.93 -2.03
N SER A 117 -8.39 -11.69 -3.07
CA SER A 117 -8.17 -12.29 -4.39
C SER A 117 -6.85 -11.90 -5.04
N ASP A 118 -6.26 -10.79 -4.60
CA ASP A 118 -4.97 -10.25 -5.04
C ASP A 118 -3.79 -10.67 -4.15
N ASP A 119 -4.02 -11.49 -3.12
CA ASP A 119 -3.02 -11.88 -2.12
C ASP A 119 -3.02 -13.38 -1.87
N ARG A 120 -2.26 -14.12 -2.68
CA ARG A 120 -2.22 -15.59 -2.63
C ARG A 120 -1.79 -16.16 -1.27
N TRP A 121 -0.93 -15.46 -0.55
CA TRP A 121 -0.39 -15.92 0.73
C TRP A 121 -1.07 -15.26 1.94
N GLY A 122 -1.99 -14.33 1.72
CA GLY A 122 -2.65 -13.60 2.82
C GLY A 122 -1.67 -12.77 3.65
N LEU A 123 -0.60 -12.27 3.03
CA LEU A 123 0.49 -11.55 3.71
C LEU A 123 0.38 -10.04 3.56
N GLY A 124 -0.39 -9.56 2.59
CA GLY A 124 -0.50 -8.13 2.32
C GLY A 124 -1.28 -7.42 3.42
N PRO A 125 -1.08 -6.09 3.55
CA PRO A 125 -1.77 -5.34 4.59
C PRO A 125 -3.28 -5.35 4.35
N VAL A 126 -4.04 -5.63 5.41
CA VAL A 126 -5.50 -5.60 5.41
C VAL A 126 -5.99 -4.17 5.65
N THR A 127 -5.28 -3.42 6.50
CA THR A 127 -5.59 -2.06 6.89
C THR A 127 -4.34 -1.17 6.92
N TRP A 128 -4.53 0.15 6.98
CA TRP A 128 -3.39 1.07 7.18
C TRP A 128 -2.67 0.86 8.51
N ALA A 129 -3.36 0.36 9.54
CA ALA A 129 -2.78 0.12 10.85
C ALA A 129 -1.67 -0.93 10.82
N ASP A 130 -1.71 -1.85 9.86
CA ASP A 130 -0.68 -2.88 9.66
C ASP A 130 0.67 -2.25 9.28
N LEU A 131 0.66 -1.08 8.63
CA LEU A 131 1.84 -0.34 8.18
C LEU A 131 2.28 0.74 9.19
N GLY A 132 1.45 1.03 10.19
CA GLY A 132 1.77 1.95 11.28
C GLY A 132 1.01 3.29 11.26
N PRO A 133 1.12 4.08 12.35
CA PRO A 133 0.28 5.26 12.57
C PRO A 133 0.48 6.36 11.52
N ASP A 134 1.71 6.59 11.05
CA ASP A 134 1.99 7.61 10.04
C ASP A 134 1.31 7.30 8.69
N VAL A 135 1.16 6.01 8.38
CA VAL A 135 0.46 5.54 7.18
C VAL A 135 -1.06 5.64 7.36
N VAL A 136 -1.58 5.42 8.57
CA VAL A 136 -3.00 5.65 8.90
C VAL A 136 -3.37 7.11 8.63
N ASP A 137 -2.60 8.06 9.17
CA ASP A 137 -2.88 9.48 9.02
C ASP A 137 -2.81 9.93 7.55
N ALA A 138 -1.76 9.50 6.83
CA ALA A 138 -1.61 9.80 5.41
C ALA A 138 -2.74 9.18 4.57
N GLY A 139 -3.12 7.93 4.86
CA GLY A 139 -4.19 7.21 4.17
C GLY A 139 -5.56 7.86 4.36
N LEU A 140 -5.84 8.37 5.57
CA LEU A 140 -7.06 9.12 5.86
C LEU A 140 -7.12 10.46 5.11
N ARG A 141 -6.02 11.22 5.09
CA ARG A 141 -5.94 12.49 4.35
C ARG A 141 -6.15 12.28 2.86
N TRP A 142 -5.46 11.31 2.26
CA TRP A 142 -5.65 10.98 0.85
C TRP A 142 -7.07 10.54 0.54
N GLY A 143 -7.67 9.66 1.37
CA GLY A 143 -9.05 9.22 1.17
C GLY A 143 -10.06 10.36 1.22
N ALA A 144 -9.86 11.32 2.13
CA ALA A 144 -10.69 12.52 2.23
C ALA A 144 -10.54 13.43 1.00
N ALA A 145 -9.30 13.68 0.55
CA ALA A 145 -9.03 14.48 -0.65
C ALA A 145 -9.65 13.82 -1.90
N LYS A 146 -9.48 12.50 -2.07
CA LYS A 146 -10.07 11.74 -3.18
C LYS A 146 -11.59 11.85 -3.22
N ALA A 147 -12.24 11.66 -2.07
CA ALA A 147 -13.69 11.77 -1.96
C ALA A 147 -14.20 13.19 -2.27
N PHE A 148 -13.46 14.22 -1.84
CA PHE A 148 -13.79 15.62 -2.11
C PHE A 148 -13.71 15.96 -3.61
N VAL A 149 -12.60 15.60 -4.27
CA VAL A 149 -12.41 15.81 -5.72
C VAL A 149 -13.49 15.08 -6.52
N HIS A 150 -13.69 13.79 -6.25
CA HIS A 150 -14.69 12.98 -6.95
C HIS A 150 -16.10 13.57 -6.75
N ARG A 151 -16.46 13.99 -5.53
CA ARG A 151 -17.76 14.62 -5.26
C ARG A 151 -17.94 15.96 -5.99
N ARG A 152 -16.89 16.75 -6.22
CA ARG A 152 -16.99 18.01 -6.96
C ARG A 152 -17.10 17.82 -8.47
N ARG A 153 -16.41 16.82 -9.02
CA ARG A 153 -16.44 16.49 -10.45
C ARG A 153 -17.77 15.89 -10.90
N HIS A 154 -18.43 15.10 -10.04
CA HIS A 154 -19.69 14.40 -10.35
C HIS A 154 -20.92 15.02 -9.68
N ARG A 155 -20.82 16.31 -9.32
CA ARG A 155 -21.92 17.08 -8.72
C ARG A 155 -22.72 17.86 -9.74
#